data_AF-A0A0F9J7P4-F1
#
_entry.id   AF-A0A0F9J7P4-F1
#
_cell.length_a   1.000
_cell.length_b   1.000
_cell.length_c   1.000
_cell.angle_alpha   90.00
_cell.angle_beta   90.00
_cell.angle_gamma   90.00
#
_symmetry.space_group_name_H-M   'P 1'
#
loop_
_entity.id
_entity.type
_entity.pdbx_description
1 polymer ?
#
loop_
_entity_poly.entity_id
_entity_poly.type
_entity_poly.pdbx_seq_one_letter_code
_entity_poly.pdbx_strand_id
1 'polypeptide(L)'
;MTDEIDWTPRKLPGGVYCSRACGIGCKRKDYDQAVASAAKLAARMGVGWLPHVWENLGWHYEVTKGVASIHPPGGRVTTYSIYFNTIPQIVLNAETPEDAAGFAVQRARGNALRIAADSAALLE
;
A
#
# COMPACT_ATOMS: atom_id res chain seq x y z
N MET A 1 5.98 -13.92 -26.40
CA MET A 1 4.94 -14.08 -25.37
C MET A 1 5.50 -13.50 -24.10
N THR A 2 5.01 -12.35 -23.65
CA THR A 2 5.27 -11.91 -22.28
C THR A 2 4.40 -12.79 -21.40
N ASP A 3 4.98 -13.84 -20.81
CA ASP A 3 4.26 -14.62 -19.81
C ASP A 3 3.88 -13.64 -18.69
N GLU A 4 2.58 -13.39 -18.57
CA GLU A 4 2.04 -12.47 -17.58
C GLU A 4 2.36 -13.02 -16.18
N ILE A 5 2.93 -12.17 -15.32
CA ILE A 5 3.36 -12.58 -13.99
C ILE A 5 2.10 -12.86 -13.15
N ASP A 6 1.86 -14.13 -12.85
CA ASP A 6 0.69 -14.57 -12.09
C ASP A 6 0.90 -14.46 -10.57
N TRP A 7 0.23 -13.47 -9.99
CA TRP A 7 0.21 -13.16 -8.56
C TRP A 7 -0.96 -13.81 -7.80
N THR A 8 -1.71 -14.74 -8.42
CA THR A 8 -2.88 -15.36 -7.78
C THR A 8 -2.44 -16.38 -6.72
N PRO A 9 -2.69 -16.15 -5.42
CA PRO A 9 -2.27 -17.07 -4.38
C PRO A 9 -3.05 -18.38 -4.45
N ARG A 10 -2.36 -19.52 -4.34
CA ARG A 10 -2.98 -20.85 -4.42
C ARG A 10 -2.17 -21.88 -3.66
N LYS A 11 -2.82 -23.01 -3.36
CA LYS A 11 -2.13 -24.17 -2.80
C LYS A 11 -1.27 -24.81 -3.89
N LEU A 12 0.03 -24.82 -3.68
CA LEU A 12 1.04 -25.42 -4.55
C LEU A 12 1.64 -26.67 -3.89
N PRO A 13 2.35 -27.53 -4.66
CA PRO A 13 3.03 -28.71 -4.12
C PRO A 13 3.96 -28.37 -2.93
N GLY A 14 4.19 -29.33 -2.03
CA GLY A 14 5.02 -29.13 -0.85
C GLY A 14 4.41 -28.20 0.21
N GLY A 15 3.09 -28.01 0.19
CA GLY A 15 2.36 -27.21 1.18
C GLY A 15 2.56 -25.70 1.04
N VAL A 16 3.05 -25.24 -0.12
CA VAL A 16 3.19 -23.82 -0.43
C VAL A 16 1.80 -23.19 -0.62
N TYR A 17 1.63 -21.98 -0.10
CA TYR A 17 0.45 -21.14 -0.23
C TYR A 17 0.91 -19.69 -0.46
N CYS A 18 1.24 -19.43 -1.71
CA CYS A 18 1.50 -18.12 -2.32
C CYS A 18 1.39 -18.27 -3.84
N SER A 19 1.48 -17.19 -4.60
CA SER A 19 1.60 -17.26 -6.05
C SER A 19 2.96 -17.80 -6.47
N ARG A 20 3.09 -18.13 -7.76
CA ARG A 20 4.39 -18.48 -8.34
C ARG A 20 5.33 -17.28 -8.38
N ALA A 21 4.79 -16.10 -8.66
CA ALA A 21 5.54 -14.84 -8.73
C ALA A 21 6.18 -14.45 -7.40
N CYS A 22 5.59 -14.84 -6.27
CA CYS A 22 6.12 -14.56 -4.95
C CYS A 22 7.54 -15.13 -4.72
N GLY A 23 7.90 -16.26 -5.33
CA GLY A 23 9.28 -16.81 -5.29
C GLY A 23 9.81 -17.33 -3.94
N ILE A 24 9.16 -17.05 -2.81
CA ILE A 24 9.61 -17.42 -1.45
C ILE A 24 9.13 -18.81 -1.01
N GLY A 25 8.01 -19.30 -1.56
CA GLY A 25 7.43 -20.57 -1.14
C GLY A 25 6.75 -20.50 0.23
N CYS A 26 6.07 -19.39 0.51
CA CYS A 26 5.32 -19.17 1.76
C CYS A 26 4.34 -20.30 2.03
N LYS A 27 3.97 -20.50 3.29
CA LYS A 27 3.04 -21.54 3.74
C LYS A 27 1.71 -20.91 4.16
N ARG A 28 0.68 -21.76 4.27
CA ARG A 28 -0.65 -21.32 4.70
C ARG A 28 -0.63 -20.63 6.07
N LYS A 29 0.21 -21.10 6.99
CA LYS A 29 0.41 -20.46 8.30
C LYS A 29 0.89 -19.01 8.21
N ASP A 30 1.67 -18.66 7.17
CA ASP A 30 2.23 -17.31 7.01
C ASP A 30 1.12 -16.36 6.53
N TYR A 31 0.25 -16.84 5.63
CA TYR A 31 -0.99 -16.14 5.24
C TYR A 31 -1.91 -15.96 6.45
N ASP A 32 -2.21 -17.03 7.18
CA ASP A 32 -3.11 -16.97 8.34
C ASP A 32 -2.58 -16.00 9.41
N GLN A 33 -1.25 -15.96 9.61
CA GLN A 33 -0.60 -14.99 10.48
C GLN A 33 -0.75 -13.54 9.98
N ALA A 34 -0.57 -13.29 8.69
CA ALA A 34 -0.78 -11.96 8.10
C ALA A 34 -2.24 -11.51 8.24
N VAL A 35 -3.21 -12.39 7.98
CA VAL A 35 -4.65 -12.13 8.17
C VAL A 35 -4.96 -11.81 9.64
N ALA A 36 -4.46 -12.60 10.59
CA ALA A 36 -4.68 -12.36 12.01
C ALA A 36 -4.05 -11.03 12.47
N SER A 37 -2.86 -10.69 11.98
CA SER A 37 -2.20 -9.42 12.28
C SER A 37 -2.94 -8.23 11.68
N ALA A 38 -3.43 -8.34 10.44
CA ALA A 38 -4.23 -7.31 9.79
C ALA A 38 -5.53 -7.05 10.54
N ALA A 39 -6.24 -8.12 10.95
CA ALA A 39 -7.46 -8.01 11.73
C ALA A 39 -7.22 -7.34 13.08
N LYS A 40 -6.13 -7.69 13.79
CA LYS A 40 -5.73 -7.03 15.04
C LYS A 40 -5.42 -5.56 14.85
N LEU A 41 -4.72 -5.19 13.77
CA LEU A 41 -4.41 -3.81 13.46
C LEU A 41 -5.68 -3.01 13.13
N ALA A 42 -6.59 -3.58 12.34
CA ALA A 42 -7.86 -2.94 12.00
C ALA A 42 -8.71 -2.70 13.27
N ALA A 43 -8.82 -3.71 14.14
CA ALA A 43 -9.51 -3.59 15.41
C ALA A 43 -8.89 -2.51 16.32
N ARG A 44 -7.57 -2.38 16.33
CA ARG A 44 -6.85 -1.35 17.09
C ARG A 44 -7.12 0.06 16.55
N MET A 45 -7.17 0.23 15.23
CA MET A 45 -7.41 1.52 14.59
C MET A 45 -8.88 1.96 14.68
N GLY A 46 -9.80 1.01 14.84
CA GLY A 46 -11.21 1.29 15.08
C GLY A 46 -12.03 1.42 13.79
N VAL A 47 -13.15 2.13 13.90
CA VAL A 47 -14.19 2.18 12.85
C VAL A 47 -13.64 2.74 11.53
N GLY A 48 -14.03 2.11 10.42
CA GLY A 48 -13.67 2.51 9.06
C GLY A 48 -12.33 2.01 8.55
N TRP A 49 -11.48 1.46 9.42
CA TRP A 49 -10.23 0.83 9.02
C TRP A 49 -10.44 -0.63 8.64
N LEU A 50 -10.08 -0.99 7.42
CA LEU A 50 -10.25 -2.32 6.85
C LEU A 50 -8.90 -3.02 6.66
N PRO A 51 -8.78 -4.31 7.01
CA PRO A 51 -7.55 -5.06 6.77
C PRO A 51 -7.36 -5.28 5.27
N HIS A 52 -6.11 -5.15 4.82
CA HIS A 52 -5.71 -5.54 3.47
C HIS A 52 -4.44 -6.41 3.56
N VAL A 53 -4.47 -7.55 2.85
CA VAL A 53 -3.42 -8.58 2.90
C VAL A 53 -3.05 -8.93 1.46
N TRP A 54 -1.76 -8.90 1.16
CA TRP A 54 -1.23 -9.24 -0.16
C TRP A 54 0.09 -9.98 -0.03
N GLU A 55 0.59 -10.48 -1.16
CA GLU A 55 1.88 -11.13 -1.22
C GLU A 55 2.82 -10.46 -2.23
N ASN A 56 4.08 -10.34 -1.84
CA ASN A 56 5.20 -9.92 -2.69
C ASN A 56 6.50 -10.26 -1.96
N LEU A 57 7.16 -11.36 -2.34
CA LEU A 57 8.31 -11.89 -1.61
C LEU A 57 8.00 -12.16 -0.12
N GLY A 58 6.80 -12.68 0.17
CA GLY A 58 6.28 -12.85 1.53
C GLY A 58 4.84 -12.36 1.63
N TRP A 59 4.15 -12.75 2.70
CA TRP A 59 2.83 -12.21 3.04
C TRP A 59 2.96 -10.91 3.83
N HIS A 60 2.27 -9.87 3.37
CA HIS A 60 2.26 -8.54 3.95
C HIS A 60 0.85 -8.16 4.34
N TYR A 61 0.73 -7.13 5.19
CA TYR A 61 -0.55 -6.58 5.55
C TYR A 61 -0.45 -5.08 5.84
N GLU A 62 -1.59 -4.42 5.72
CA GLU A 62 -1.83 -3.02 6.07
C GLU A 62 -3.28 -2.89 6.53
N VAL A 63 -3.64 -1.69 6.94
CA VAL A 63 -5.06 -1.31 7.07
C VAL A 63 -5.33 -0.06 6.24
N THR A 64 -6.51 0.02 5.64
CA THR A 64 -6.90 1.12 4.79
C THR A 64 -8.15 1.82 5.32
N LYS A 65 -8.23 3.14 5.16
CA LYS A 65 -9.45 3.94 5.40
C LYS A 65 -9.50 5.04 4.34
N GLY A 66 -10.45 4.92 3.42
CA GLY A 66 -10.57 5.83 2.28
C GLY A 66 -9.27 5.90 1.47
N VAL A 67 -8.61 7.06 1.56
CA VAL A 67 -7.39 7.37 0.82
C VAL A 67 -6.11 7.07 1.59
N ALA A 68 -6.20 6.63 2.84
CA ALA A 68 -5.04 6.34 3.68
C ALA A 68 -4.77 4.84 3.81
N SER A 69 -3.50 4.44 3.83
CA SER A 69 -3.05 3.11 4.27
C SER A 69 -2.02 3.22 5.38
N ILE A 70 -2.15 2.41 6.43
CA ILE A 70 -1.16 2.27 7.50
C ILE A 70 -0.46 0.93 7.36
N HIS A 71 0.85 0.99 7.18
CA HIS A 71 1.72 -0.17 7.11
C HIS A 71 2.37 -0.41 8.49
N PRO A 72 2.37 -1.66 8.98
CA PRO A 72 3.12 -2.05 10.16
C PRO A 72 4.63 -2.01 9.89
N PRO A 73 5.47 -2.03 10.95
CA PRO A 73 6.89 -2.33 10.79
C PRO A 73 7.11 -3.62 10.00
N GLY A 74 8.06 -3.60 9.06
CA GLY A 74 8.36 -4.73 8.17
C GLY A 74 9.62 -4.51 7.34
N GLY A 75 10.37 -5.58 7.08
CA GLY A 75 11.62 -5.51 6.32
C GLY A 75 12.64 -4.55 6.93
N ARG A 76 12.93 -3.44 6.24
CA ARG A 76 13.85 -2.38 6.69
C ARG A 76 13.16 -1.24 7.45
N VAL A 77 11.83 -1.21 7.48
CA VAL A 77 11.05 -0.16 8.15
C VAL A 77 10.73 -0.64 9.57
N THR A 78 11.19 0.10 10.58
CA THR A 78 11.08 -0.29 12.00
C THR A 78 9.89 0.33 12.73
N THR A 79 9.18 1.25 12.09
CA THR A 79 8.02 1.96 12.67
C THR A 79 6.78 1.77 11.80
N TYR A 80 5.62 2.18 12.32
CA TYR A 80 4.43 2.32 11.49
C TYR A 80 4.63 3.46 10.50
N SER A 81 4.09 3.30 9.29
CA SER A 81 4.07 4.33 8.25
C SER A 81 2.64 4.52 7.77
N ILE A 82 2.24 5.75 7.49
CA ILE A 82 0.97 6.07 6.86
C ILE A 82 1.22 6.70 5.49
N TYR A 83 0.46 6.28 4.49
CA TYR A 83 0.49 6.83 3.14
C TYR A 83 -0.87 7.40 2.79
N PHE A 84 -0.88 8.59 2.20
CA PHE A 84 -2.06 9.14 1.50
C PHE A 84 -1.95 8.76 0.03
N ASN A 85 -2.76 7.80 -0.40
CA ASN A 85 -2.76 7.18 -1.73
C ASN A 85 -3.43 8.05 -2.81
N THR A 86 -3.69 9.32 -2.53
CA THR A 86 -4.29 10.30 -3.43
C THR A 86 -3.28 11.09 -4.26
N ILE A 87 -2.02 11.18 -3.81
CA ILE A 87 -1.06 12.10 -4.41
C ILE A 87 0.28 11.40 -4.65
N PRO A 88 0.59 11.03 -5.91
CA PRO A 88 1.93 10.60 -6.26
C PRO A 88 2.90 11.79 -6.23
N GLN A 89 4.19 11.48 -6.31
CA GLN A 89 5.27 12.44 -6.54
C GLN A 89 4.92 13.39 -7.71
N ILE A 90 5.20 14.69 -7.56
CA ILE A 90 5.04 15.66 -8.63
C ILE A 90 6.18 15.46 -9.62
N VAL A 91 5.88 14.79 -10.74
CA VAL A 91 6.80 14.62 -11.87
C VAL A 91 6.09 15.18 -13.10
N LEU A 92 6.65 16.24 -13.67
CA LEU A 92 6.07 16.96 -14.81
C LEU A 92 7.19 17.28 -15.79
N ASN A 93 6.86 17.29 -17.08
CA ASN A 93 7.76 17.71 -18.16
C ASN A 93 7.21 18.99 -18.78
N ALA A 94 8.10 19.92 -19.14
CA ALA A 94 7.77 21.13 -19.89
C ALA A 94 8.92 21.50 -20.83
N GLU A 95 8.67 22.38 -21.80
CA GLU A 95 9.67 22.81 -22.78
C GLU A 95 10.71 23.76 -22.19
N THR A 96 10.32 24.54 -21.17
CA THR A 96 11.19 25.49 -20.47
C THR A 96 11.29 25.15 -18.98
N PRO A 97 12.40 25.51 -18.32
CA PRO A 97 12.54 25.34 -16.88
C PRO A 97 11.54 26.22 -16.09
N GLU A 98 11.21 27.41 -16.58
CA GLU A 98 10.23 28.32 -15.95
C GLU A 98 8.83 27.70 -15.94
N ASP A 99 8.41 27.10 -17.06
CA ASP A 99 7.12 26.41 -17.15
C ASP A 99 7.10 25.15 -16.28
N ALA A 100 8.18 24.37 -16.28
CA ALA A 100 8.30 23.19 -15.41
C ALA A 100 8.12 23.58 -13.93
N ALA A 101 8.77 24.66 -13.50
CA ALA A 101 8.63 25.21 -12.16
C ALA A 101 7.21 25.74 -11.90
N GLY A 102 6.63 26.49 -12.84
CA GLY A 102 5.28 27.05 -12.75
C GLY A 102 4.22 25.96 -12.60
N PHE A 103 4.26 24.92 -13.44
CA PHE A 103 3.34 23.78 -13.38
C PHE A 103 3.53 22.97 -12.11
N ALA A 104 4.78 22.76 -11.66
CA ALA A 104 5.06 22.08 -10.40
C ALA A 104 4.45 22.83 -9.21
N VAL A 105 4.59 24.16 -9.14
CA VAL A 105 3.98 24.99 -8.08
C VAL A 105 2.45 24.91 -8.12
N GLN A 106 1.84 25.01 -9.31
CA GLN A 106 0.38 24.90 -9.44
C GLN A 106 -0.12 23.53 -9.00
N ARG A 107 0.53 22.44 -9.42
CA ARG A 107 0.19 21.09 -8.98
C ARG A 107 0.37 20.92 -7.47
N ALA A 108 1.47 21.45 -6.91
CA ALA A 108 1.73 21.40 -5.47
C ALA A 108 0.63 22.09 -4.66
N ARG A 109 0.14 23.24 -5.11
CA ARG A 109 -1.00 23.93 -4.47
C ARG A 109 -2.28 23.10 -4.51
N GLY A 110 -2.61 22.51 -5.66
CA GLY A 110 -3.75 21.61 -5.78
C GLY A 110 -3.62 20.38 -4.86
N ASN A 111 -2.41 19.83 -4.78
CA ASN A 111 -2.10 18.71 -3.90
C ASN A 111 -2.26 19.08 -2.41
N ALA A 112 -1.81 20.26 -1.99
CA ALA A 112 -1.97 20.73 -0.62
C ALA A 112 -3.45 20.82 -0.20
N LEU A 113 -4.31 21.33 -1.09
CA LEU A 113 -5.75 21.38 -0.85
C LEU A 113 -6.37 19.97 -0.75
N ARG A 114 -5.91 19.04 -1.59
CA ARG A 114 -6.36 17.64 -1.54
C ARG A 114 -5.93 16.95 -0.25
N ILE A 115 -4.66 17.11 0.17
CA ILE A 115 -4.17 16.57 1.46
C ILE A 115 -4.98 17.10 2.62
N ALA A 116 -5.32 18.39 2.62
CA ALA A 116 -6.15 18.98 3.68
C ALA A 116 -7.54 18.32 3.74
N ALA A 117 -8.20 18.13 2.59
CA ALA A 117 -9.49 17.46 2.51
C ALA A 117 -9.40 15.98 2.94
N ASP A 118 -8.38 15.26 2.46
CA ASP A 118 -8.14 13.85 2.80
C ASP A 118 -7.86 13.66 4.29
N SER A 119 -7.10 14.58 4.90
CA SER A 119 -6.81 14.57 6.33
C SER A 119 -8.07 14.80 7.16
N ALA A 120 -8.96 15.69 6.72
CA ALA A 120 -10.25 15.91 7.37
C ALA A 120 -11.12 14.65 7.32
N ALA A 121 -11.27 14.04 6.13
CA ALA A 121 -12.06 12.83 5.93
C ALA A 121 -11.53 11.61 6.72
N LEU A 122 -10.24 11.58 7.05
CA LEU A 122 -9.66 10.49 7.85
C LEU A 122 -10.13 10.53 9.32
N LEU A 123 -10.43 11.72 9.84
CA LEU A 123 -10.80 11.97 11.24
C LEU A 123 -12.31 11.88 11.50
N GLU A 124 -13.13 11.86 10.46
CA GLU A 124 -14.58 11.60 10.52
C GLU A 124 -14.88 10.10 10.66
#